data_AF-A0A3C1NJN4-F1
#
_entry.id   AF-A0A3C1NJN4-F1
#
_cell.length_a   1.000
_cell.length_b   1.000
_cell.length_c   1.000
_cell.angle_alpha   90.00
_cell.angle_beta   90.00
_cell.angle_gamma   90.00
#
_symmetry.space_group_name_H-M   'P 1'
#
loop_
_entity.id
_entity.type
_entity.pdbx_description
1 polymer ?
#
loop_
_entity_poly.entity_id
_entity_poly.type
_entity_poly.pdbx_seq_one_letter_code
_entity_poly.pdbx_strand_id
1 'polypeptide(L)' 'MSKIKTAFFCQHCGYESPKWLGKCPSCEQWNGFVEELITKGGSEQKEKENWSVYTDDQAKRSKTIS' A
#
# COMPACT_ATOMS: atom_id res chain seq x y z
N MET A 1 8.11 6.56 -12.21
CA MET A 1 7.76 5.22 -11.68
C MET A 1 8.24 5.14 -10.24
N SER A 2 7.33 5.28 -9.26
CA SER A 2 7.69 5.16 -7.85
C SER A 2 8.13 3.71 -7.59
N LYS A 3 9.40 3.54 -7.20
CA LYS A 3 10.04 2.24 -7.06
C LYS A 3 9.33 1.45 -5.96
N ILE A 4 8.59 0.41 -6.33
CA ILE A 4 8.01 -0.54 -5.39
C ILE A 4 9.17 -1.18 -4.64
N LYS A 5 9.15 -1.09 -3.31
CA LYS A 5 10.15 -1.73 -2.45
C LYS A 5 9.49 -2.92 -1.78
N THR A 6 10.04 -4.10 -1.99
CA THR A 6 9.69 -5.29 -1.21
C THR A 6 10.55 -5.35 0.04
N ALA A 7 9.97 -5.78 1.15
CA ALA A 7 10.68 -6.08 2.38
C ALA A 7 10.18 -7.41 2.94
N PHE A 8 11.04 -8.13 3.65
CA PHE A 8 10.74 -9.43 4.24
C PHE A 8 10.66 -9.30 5.75
N PHE A 9 9.54 -9.68 6.35
CA PHE A 9 9.27 -9.61 7.77
C PHE A 9 9.20 -11.00 8.39
N CYS A 10 9.86 -11.20 9.53
CA CYS A 10 9.79 -12.44 10.26
C CYS A 10 8.52 -12.52 11.13
N GLN A 11 7.64 -13.49 10.91
CA GLN A 11 6.39 -13.68 11.68
C GLN A 11 6.60 -14.08 13.14
N HIS A 12 7.81 -14.54 13.51
CA HIS A 12 8.09 -14.97 14.88
C HIS A 12 8.63 -13.86 15.78
N CYS A 13 9.37 -12.91 15.22
CA CYS A 13 10.04 -11.86 16.01
C CYS A 13 9.88 -10.44 15.45
N GLY A 14 9.28 -10.28 14.28
CA GLY A 14 9.12 -8.99 13.62
C GLY A 14 10.38 -8.45 12.93
N TYR A 15 11.45 -9.25 12.81
CA TYR A 15 12.68 -8.81 12.13
C TYR A 15 12.44 -8.50 10.65
N GLU A 16 12.82 -7.30 10.21
CA GLU A 16 12.74 -6.88 8.80
C GLU A 16 14.08 -7.07 8.07
N SER A 17 14.02 -7.52 6.82
CA SER A 17 15.17 -7.68 5.94
C SER A 17 14.82 -7.26 4.51
N PRO A 18 15.72 -6.58 3.78
CA PRO A 18 15.50 -6.23 2.37
C PRO A 18 15.64 -7.44 1.41
N LYS A 19 16.06 -8.60 1.91
CA LYS A 19 16.26 -9.83 1.14
C LYS A 19 15.87 -11.07 1.95
N TRP A 20 15.40 -12.12 1.27
CA TRP A 20 15.12 -13.40 1.92
C TRP A 20 16.41 -14.05 2.43
N LEU A 21 16.45 -14.41 3.72
CA LEU A 21 17.63 -15.00 4.37
C LEU A 21 17.47 -16.50 4.68
N GLY A 22 16.27 -17.07 4.56
CA GLY A 22 15.98 -18.48 4.87
C GLY A 22 15.89 -18.77 6.37
N LYS A 23 16.92 -18.37 7.13
CA LYS A 23 16.96 -18.39 8.60
C LYS A 23 16.92 -16.96 9.15
N CYS A 24 16.07 -16.71 10.14
CA CYS A 24 16.01 -15.42 10.81
C CYS A 24 17.26 -15.20 11.71
N PRO A 25 17.98 -14.06 11.63
CA PRO A 25 19.13 -13.79 12.49
C PRO A 25 18.74 -13.38 13.93
N SER A 26 17.48 -13.01 14.15
CA SER A 26 16.99 -12.55 15.48
C SER A 26 16.44 -13.69 16.32
N CYS A 27 15.59 -14.56 15.74
CA CYS A 27 14.96 -15.67 16.45
C CYS A 27 15.38 -17.06 15.97
N GLU A 28 16.30 -17.13 15.00
CA GLU A 28 16.88 -18.37 14.48
C GLU A 28 15.90 -19.36 13.84
N GLN A 29 14.66 -18.93 13.63
CA GLN A 29 13.63 -19.73 12.97
C GLN A 29 13.84 -19.81 11.46
N TRP A 30 13.51 -20.98 10.92
CA TRP A 30 13.49 -21.24 9.49
C TRP A 30 12.09 -21.00 8.92
N ASN A 31 12.00 -20.55 7.67
CA ASN A 31 10.73 -20.35 6.95
C ASN A 31 9.74 -19.38 7.61
N GLY A 32 10.21 -18.51 8.50
CA GLY A 32 9.37 -17.52 9.18
C GLY A 32 9.26 -16.17 8.47
N PHE A 33 9.88 -15.99 7.30
CA PHE A 33 9.87 -14.72 6.57
C PHE A 33 8.67 -14.63 5.61
N VAL A 34 7.98 -13.49 5.65
CA VAL A 34 6.88 -13.13 4.76
C VAL A 34 7.25 -11.86 4.01
N GLU A 35 6.94 -11.82 2.71
CA GLU A 35 7.17 -10.64 1.88
C GLU A 35 6.01 -9.64 2.03
N GLU A 36 6.34 -8.39 2.32
CA GLU A 36 5.39 -7.27 2.27
C GLU A 36 5.83 -6.21 1.26
N LEU A 37 4.84 -5.73 0.49
CA LEU A 37 5.03 -4.70 -0.52
C LEU A 37 4.95 -3.32 0.15
N ILE A 38 6.11 -2.74 0.46
CA ILE A 38 6.18 -1.38 0.98
C ILE A 38 6.11 -0.40 -0.19
N THR A 39 4.89 -0.12 -0.63
CA THR A 39 4.65 1.02 -1.52
C THR A 39 4.88 2.31 -0.74
N LYS A 40 5.96 3.04 -1.04
CA LYS A 40 6.14 4.43 -0.57
C LYS A 40 5.22 5.41 -1.34
N GLY A 41 3.93 5.08 -1.45
CA GLY A 41 2.97 5.86 -2.25
C GLY A 41 1.51 5.41 -2.15
N GLY A 42 1.11 4.75 -1.05
CA GLY A 42 -0.22 4.10 -0.96
C GLY A 42 -1.30 4.82 -0.17
N SER A 43 -1.05 6.00 0.42
CA SER A 43 -2.04 6.69 1.28
C SER A 43 -2.61 7.99 0.71
N GLU A 44 -2.15 8.49 -0.44
CA GLU A 44 -2.54 9.83 -0.93
C GLU A 44 -3.43 9.84 -2.17
N GLN A 45 -3.79 8.68 -2.71
CA GLN A 45 -4.58 8.61 -3.96
C GLN A 45 -6.03 8.19 -3.77
N LYS A 46 -6.42 7.68 -2.60
CA LYS A 46 -7.82 7.30 -2.34
C LYS A 46 -8.73 8.49 -1.98
N GLU A 47 -8.15 9.63 -1.62
CA GLU A 47 -8.93 10.83 -1.27
C GLU A 47 -9.37 11.65 -2.50
N LYS A 48 -8.61 11.57 -3.60
CA LYS A 48 -8.83 12.41 -4.80
C LYS A 48 -9.92 11.85 -5.74
N GLU A 49 -10.20 10.55 -5.68
CA GLU A 49 -11.27 9.95 -6.48
C GLU A 49 -12.67 10.19 -5.88
N ASN A 50 -12.77 10.47 -4.58
CA ASN A 50 -14.08 10.68 -3.93
C ASN A 50 -14.65 12.10 -4.15
N TRP A 51 -13.84 13.08 -4.57
CA TRP A 51 -14.30 14.46 -4.80
C TRP A 51 -14.80 14.70 -6.24
N SER A 52 -14.33 13.90 -7.21
CA SER A 52 -14.69 14.09 -8.62
C SER A 52 -16.14 13.69 -8.95
N VAL A 53 -16.80 12.94 -8.07
CA VAL A 53 -18.19 12.50 -8.26
C VAL A 53 -19.19 13.62 -7.93
N TYR A 54 -18.85 14.53 -7.01
CA TYR A 54 -19.76 15.62 -6.60
C TYR A 54 -19.89 16.72 -7.68
N THR A 55 -18.81 16.97 -8.43
CA THR A 55 -18.78 18.04 -9.45
C THR A 55 -19.47 17.69 -10.76
N ASP A 56 -19.62 16.40 -11.11
CA ASP A 56 -20.38 15.98 -12.31
C ASP A 56 -21.90 16.06 -12.11
N ASP A 57 -22.38 15.75 -10.89
CA ASP A 57 -23.82 15.80 -10.57
C ASP A 57 -24.36 17.25 -10.54
N GLN A 58 -23.58 18.21 -10.03
CA GLN A 58 -23.98 19.61 -10.00
C GLN A 58 -24.12 20.24 -11.40
N ALA A 59 -23.24 19.86 -12.34
CA ALA A 59 -23.24 20.39 -13.70
C ALA A 59 -24.42 19.86 -14.56
N LYS A 60 -24.99 18.69 -14.21
CA LYS A 60 -26.18 18.13 -14.87
C LYS A 60 -27.47 18.69 -14.31
N ARG A 61 -27.57 18.88 -12.99
CA ARG A 61 -28.76 19.45 -12.35
C ARG A 61 -29.02 20.92 -12.71
N SER A 62 -27.99 21.70 -12.99
CA SER A 62 -28.13 23.12 -13.36
C SER A 62 -28.57 23.37 -14.82
N LYS A 63 -28.76 22.31 -15.62
CA LYS A 63 -29.18 22.39 -17.04
C LYS A 63 -30.61 21.92 -17.30
N THR A 64 -31.34 21.50 -16.27
CA THR A 64 -32.74 21.06 -16.37
C THR A 64 -33.73 22.13 -15.89
N ILE A 65 -33.24 23.27 -15.42
CA ILE A 65 -34.04 24.48 -15.16
C ILE A 65 -33.67 25.50 -16.23
N SER A 66 -34.17 25.30 -17.45
CA SER A 66 -34.52 26.37 -18.40
C SER A 66 -35.39 25.81 -19.52
#